data_AF-A0A9E4R6V9-F1
#
_entry.id   AF-A0A9E4R6V9-F1
#
_cell.length_a   1.000
_cell.length_b   1.000
_cell.length_c   1.000
_cell.angle_alpha   90.00
_cell.angle_beta   90.00
_cell.angle_gamma   90.00
#
_symmetry.space_group_name_H-M   'P 1'
#
loop_
_entity.id
_entity.type
_entity.pdbx_description
1 polymer ?
#
loop_
_entity_poly.entity_id
_entity_poly.type
_entity_poly.pdbx_seq_one_letter_code
_entity_poly.pdbx_strand_id
1 'polypeptide(L)'
;MRLCAALAAIVALLALPSVAGAQSAPEIVDGGVTNVFPDGMEFAVSVSSDSPIEELRLRYTVKPDGTAAIGKPEFDVDTTVETIFTLAGNNPPVIYLSPGTVIEYYWDATDAEGRQSRSETQTFFYDDARFDWDSVSGDGVTIYYYAGSEGDAEEMHDVALELILEMSALLQTEVPFEVEVWIYDSTGDMKPALQSRSETYESQITTAGVRVASNTVLVLGTASFDTLRHELTHVVTKQAGESAFGSLPAWLDEGAAVYGQSHPGGFGSAIEGAISRGNVLSVREVSSYPGDPDKVNLFYGQGWSLVSY
;
A
#
# COMPACT_ATOMS: atom_id res chain seq x y z
N MET A 1 -82.83 -32.56 56.31
CA MET A 1 -81.44 -33.00 56.45
C MET A 1 -80.85 -33.11 55.05
N ARG A 2 -79.91 -32.20 54.69
CA ARG A 2 -78.93 -32.32 53.56
C ARG A 2 -79.52 -32.24 52.14
N LEU A 3 -78.91 -31.65 51.11
CA LEU A 3 -77.62 -30.94 50.92
C LEU A 3 -77.70 -30.15 49.59
N CYS A 4 -76.93 -29.07 49.50
CA CYS A 4 -76.65 -28.26 48.31
C CYS A 4 -75.91 -29.01 47.20
N ALA A 5 -76.03 -28.55 45.95
CA ALA A 5 -74.96 -28.64 44.96
C ALA A 5 -75.13 -27.52 43.89
N ALA A 6 -74.29 -26.49 43.98
CA ALA A 6 -74.05 -25.53 42.91
C ALA A 6 -72.64 -25.83 42.36
N LEU A 7 -72.53 -26.10 41.06
CA LEU A 7 -71.26 -26.36 40.39
C LEU A 7 -70.85 -25.08 39.64
N ALA A 8 -69.77 -24.44 40.08
CA ALA A 8 -69.16 -23.29 39.42
C ALA A 8 -68.17 -23.78 38.35
N ALA A 9 -68.33 -23.30 37.11
CA ALA A 9 -67.40 -23.57 36.02
C ALA A 9 -66.25 -22.55 36.06
N ILE A 10 -65.01 -23.04 36.22
CA ILE A 10 -63.78 -22.27 36.13
C ILE A 10 -63.35 -22.24 34.66
N VAL A 11 -63.33 -21.06 34.05
CA VAL A 11 -62.74 -20.83 32.73
C VAL A 11 -61.25 -20.53 32.93
N ALA A 12 -60.38 -21.46 32.51
CA ALA A 12 -58.94 -21.24 32.47
C ALA A 12 -58.59 -20.44 31.22
N LEU A 13 -58.07 -19.23 31.41
CA LEU A 13 -57.54 -18.38 30.35
C LEU A 13 -56.17 -18.92 29.93
N LEU A 14 -56.11 -19.64 28.81
CA LEU A 14 -54.85 -20.07 28.19
C LEU A 14 -54.15 -18.86 27.58
N ALA A 15 -53.14 -18.33 28.27
CA ALA A 15 -52.18 -17.41 27.67
C ALA A 15 -51.30 -18.21 26.70
N LEU A 16 -51.52 -18.02 25.39
CA LEU A 16 -50.61 -18.53 24.37
C LEU A 16 -49.29 -17.76 24.51
N PRO A 17 -48.13 -18.44 24.62
CA PRO A 17 -46.85 -17.75 24.57
C PRO A 17 -46.74 -17.08 23.20
N SER A 18 -46.62 -15.76 23.20
CA SER A 18 -46.18 -15.02 22.02
C SER A 18 -44.80 -15.54 21.67
N VAL A 19 -44.68 -16.18 20.51
CA VAL A 19 -43.38 -16.50 19.92
C VAL A 19 -42.72 -15.15 19.68
N ALA A 20 -41.78 -14.77 20.56
CA ALA A 20 -40.91 -13.64 20.30
C ALA A 20 -40.18 -13.98 19.01
N GLY A 21 -40.47 -13.24 17.93
CA GLY A 21 -39.67 -13.32 16.72
C GLY A 21 -38.24 -13.02 17.11
N ALA A 22 -37.31 -13.91 16.79
CA ALA A 22 -35.90 -13.61 16.93
C ALA A 22 -35.60 -12.44 15.99
N GLN A 23 -35.51 -11.24 16.56
CA GLN A 23 -35.13 -10.01 15.91
C GLN A 23 -33.75 -10.21 15.26
N SER A 24 -33.63 -10.00 13.94
CA SER A 24 -32.43 -10.35 13.17
C SER A 24 -31.30 -9.33 13.39
N ALA A 25 -30.04 -9.76 13.33
CA ALA A 25 -28.92 -8.83 13.30
C ALA A 25 -29.00 -7.89 12.07
N PRO A 26 -28.32 -6.73 12.08
CA PRO A 26 -28.34 -5.84 10.93
C PRO A 26 -27.91 -6.55 9.64
N GLU A 27 -28.61 -6.31 8.54
CA GLU A 27 -28.22 -6.79 7.21
C GLU A 27 -27.33 -5.74 6.55
N ILE A 28 -26.13 -6.15 6.14
CA ILE A 28 -25.15 -5.27 5.48
C ILE A 28 -25.04 -5.67 4.00
N VAL A 29 -25.17 -4.69 3.12
CA VAL A 29 -24.93 -4.82 1.68
C VAL A 29 -23.73 -3.94 1.32
N ASP A 30 -22.64 -4.58 0.87
CA ASP A 30 -21.47 -3.87 0.36
C ASP A 30 -21.80 -3.21 -1.00
N GLY A 31 -21.59 -1.90 -1.10
CA GLY A 31 -21.83 -1.12 -2.31
C GLY A 31 -20.63 -1.07 -3.26
N GLY A 32 -19.52 -1.74 -2.91
CA GLY A 32 -18.27 -1.72 -3.66
C GLY A 32 -17.40 -0.49 -3.38
N VAL A 33 -16.33 -0.39 -4.17
CA VAL A 33 -15.31 0.66 -4.04
C VAL A 33 -15.19 1.43 -5.36
N THR A 34 -15.09 2.75 -5.26
CA THR A 34 -14.76 3.63 -6.38
C THR A 34 -13.30 4.07 -6.27
N ASN A 35 -12.50 3.84 -7.30
CA ASN A 35 -11.15 4.37 -7.41
C ASN A 35 -11.21 5.87 -7.75
N VAL A 36 -10.66 6.73 -6.90
CA VAL A 36 -10.53 8.17 -7.16
C VAL A 36 -9.07 8.61 -7.19
N PHE A 37 -8.20 7.80 -7.80
CA PHE A 37 -6.78 8.10 -7.97
C PHE A 37 -6.53 9.52 -8.54
N PRO A 38 -5.54 10.28 -8.01
CA PRO A 38 -4.63 9.95 -6.89
C PRO A 38 -5.20 10.36 -5.51
N ASP A 39 -6.46 10.78 -5.45
CA ASP A 39 -7.06 11.41 -4.27
C ASP A 39 -7.53 10.39 -3.22
N GLY A 40 -7.61 9.11 -3.59
CA GLY A 40 -7.92 8.00 -2.69
C GLY A 40 -8.96 7.04 -3.27
N MET A 41 -9.85 6.55 -2.41
CA MET A 41 -10.96 5.66 -2.81
C MET A 41 -12.18 5.85 -1.93
N GLU A 42 -13.35 5.46 -2.44
CA GLU A 42 -14.64 5.61 -1.77
C GLU A 42 -15.31 4.25 -1.59
N PHE A 43 -15.68 3.90 -0.35
CA PHE A 43 -16.36 2.65 -0.02
C PHE A 43 -17.84 2.91 0.25
N ALA A 44 -18.72 2.32 -0.55
CA ALA A 44 -20.16 2.46 -0.39
C ALA A 44 -20.74 1.30 0.43
N VAL A 45 -21.76 1.57 1.25
CA VAL A 45 -22.44 0.55 2.06
C VAL A 45 -23.89 0.92 2.33
N SER A 46 -24.76 -0.09 2.34
CA SER A 46 -26.15 0.01 2.82
C SER A 46 -26.35 -0.97 3.97
N VAL A 47 -27.00 -0.53 5.06
CA VAL A 47 -27.28 -1.35 6.24
C VAL A 47 -28.74 -1.18 6.64
N SER A 48 -29.42 -2.28 6.98
CA SER A 48 -30.79 -2.25 7.49
C SER A 48 -30.97 -3.14 8.73
N SER A 49 -31.81 -2.73 9.68
CA SER A 49 -32.14 -3.51 10.88
C SER A 49 -33.53 -3.14 11.41
N ASP A 50 -34.10 -3.99 12.28
CA ASP A 50 -35.35 -3.72 13.00
C ASP A 50 -35.18 -2.64 14.10
N SER A 51 -33.94 -2.26 14.43
CA SER A 51 -33.61 -1.17 15.35
C SER A 51 -32.65 -0.19 14.70
N PRO A 52 -32.62 1.08 15.17
CA PRO A 52 -31.73 2.08 14.60
C PRO A 52 -30.27 1.64 14.65
N ILE A 53 -29.53 1.84 13.55
CA ILE A 53 -28.10 1.58 13.46
C ILE A 53 -27.38 2.67 14.24
N GLU A 54 -26.58 2.29 15.24
CA GLU A 54 -25.83 3.24 16.08
C GLU A 54 -24.34 3.28 15.73
N GLU A 55 -23.80 2.20 15.15
CA GLU A 55 -22.41 2.12 14.78
C GLU A 55 -22.21 1.39 13.45
N LEU A 56 -21.39 1.98 12.59
CA LEU A 56 -20.93 1.43 11.33
C LEU A 56 -19.44 1.68 11.20
N ARG A 57 -18.66 0.63 10.90
CA ARG A 57 -17.20 0.69 10.80
C ARG A 57 -16.72 -0.03 9.56
N LEU A 58 -15.87 0.64 8.79
CA LEU A 58 -15.03 -0.02 7.78
C LEU A 58 -13.78 -0.55 8.47
N ARG A 59 -13.52 -1.85 8.37
CA ARG A 59 -12.27 -2.47 8.80
C ARG A 59 -11.45 -2.72 7.57
N TYR A 60 -10.24 -2.18 7.49
CA TYR A 60 -9.40 -2.33 6.30
C TYR A 60 -7.93 -2.52 6.65
N THR A 61 -7.20 -3.16 5.74
CA THR A 61 -5.74 -3.27 5.78
C THR A 61 -5.20 -2.91 4.40
N VAL A 62 -4.30 -1.93 4.36
CA VAL A 62 -3.57 -1.55 3.14
C VAL A 62 -2.37 -2.46 3.01
N LYS A 63 -2.21 -3.20 1.91
CA LYS A 63 -1.11 -4.13 1.68
C LYS A 63 -0.09 -3.53 0.70
N PRO A 64 1.20 -3.92 0.78
CA PRO A 64 1.76 -4.88 1.74
C PRO A 64 2.09 -4.28 3.12
N ASP A 65 2.26 -2.96 3.21
CA ASP A 65 2.94 -2.31 4.33
C ASP A 65 2.04 -1.84 5.48
N GLY A 66 0.74 -1.77 5.25
CA GLY A 66 -0.21 -1.25 6.22
C GLY A 66 -0.61 -2.26 7.28
N THR A 67 -1.07 -1.72 8.40
CA THR A 67 -1.69 -2.47 9.49
C THR A 67 -3.21 -2.31 9.48
N ALA A 68 -3.91 -3.20 10.16
CA ALA A 68 -5.36 -3.09 10.31
C ALA A 68 -5.77 -1.73 10.89
N ALA A 69 -6.71 -1.07 10.22
CA ALA A 69 -7.24 0.24 10.55
C ALA A 69 -8.79 0.22 10.55
N ILE A 70 -9.37 1.28 11.08
CA ILE A 70 -10.83 1.46 11.17
C ILE A 70 -11.22 2.80 10.58
N GLY A 71 -12.07 2.77 9.56
CA GLY A 71 -12.82 3.92 9.05
C GLY A 71 -14.19 4.01 9.70
N LYS A 72 -14.67 5.23 9.93
CA LYS A 72 -16.00 5.51 10.49
C LYS A 72 -16.71 6.49 9.57
N PRO A 73 -17.62 6.04 8.69
CA PRO A 73 -18.41 6.95 7.88
C PRO A 73 -19.33 7.79 8.77
N GLU A 74 -19.67 8.98 8.29
CA GLU A 74 -20.73 9.80 8.87
C GLU A 74 -22.08 9.34 8.33
N PHE A 75 -23.08 9.24 9.20
CA PHE A 75 -24.46 8.90 8.84
C PHE A 75 -25.44 9.33 9.93
N ASP A 76 -26.70 9.48 9.58
CA ASP A 76 -27.79 9.73 10.52
C ASP A 76 -28.34 8.40 11.07
N VAL A 77 -28.58 8.33 12.38
CA VAL A 77 -29.12 7.14 13.05
C VAL A 77 -30.55 6.85 12.54
N ASP A 78 -30.70 5.73 11.85
CA ASP A 78 -31.97 5.22 11.33
C ASP A 78 -31.91 3.68 11.24
N THR A 79 -33.06 3.04 11.01
CA THR A 79 -33.23 1.62 10.72
C THR A 79 -32.72 1.22 9.33
N THR A 80 -32.47 2.18 8.44
CA THR A 80 -31.83 1.96 7.15
C THR A 80 -30.85 3.10 6.88
N VAL A 81 -29.59 2.76 6.65
CA VAL A 81 -28.50 3.71 6.45
C VAL A 81 -27.80 3.39 5.13
N GLU A 82 -27.64 4.40 4.28
CA GLU A 82 -26.80 4.36 3.09
C GLU A 82 -25.74 5.45 3.22
N THR A 83 -24.47 5.08 3.11
CA THR A 83 -23.36 6.05 3.27
C THR A 83 -22.12 5.63 2.50
N ILE A 84 -21.17 6.55 2.42
CA ILE A 84 -19.86 6.39 1.78
C ILE A 84 -18.77 6.75 2.81
N PHE A 85 -17.73 5.93 2.87
CA PHE A 85 -16.48 6.28 3.55
C PHE A 85 -15.39 6.62 2.52
N THR A 86 -14.84 7.82 2.58
CA THR A 86 -13.70 8.23 1.75
C THR A 86 -12.40 7.96 2.49
N LEU A 87 -11.55 7.10 1.92
CA LEU A 87 -10.16 6.94 2.35
C LEU A 87 -9.28 7.86 1.50
N ALA A 88 -8.86 8.97 2.08
CA ALA A 88 -8.06 9.97 1.39
C ALA A 88 -6.60 9.53 1.20
N GLY A 89 -6.11 9.63 -0.03
CA GLY A 89 -4.72 9.39 -0.41
C GLY A 89 -3.80 10.51 0.05
N ASN A 90 -3.96 11.69 -0.56
CA ASN A 90 -3.09 12.85 -0.32
C ASN A 90 -3.69 13.94 0.59
N ASN A 91 -4.92 13.74 1.12
CA ASN A 91 -5.58 14.72 2.00
C ASN A 91 -5.49 14.35 3.50
N PRO A 92 -5.34 15.32 4.42
CA PRO A 92 -5.21 15.04 5.86
C PRO A 92 -6.43 14.33 6.49
N PRO A 93 -6.22 13.29 7.32
CA PRO A 93 -4.95 12.61 7.59
C PRO A 93 -4.46 11.84 6.34
N VAL A 94 -3.26 12.20 5.88
CA VAL A 94 -2.69 11.72 4.61
C VAL A 94 -2.31 10.25 4.73
N ILE A 95 -2.91 9.39 3.91
CA ILE A 95 -2.54 7.98 3.76
C ILE A 95 -2.04 7.79 2.33
N TYR A 96 -0.73 7.76 2.15
CA TYR A 96 -0.19 7.53 0.81
C TYR A 96 -0.60 6.15 0.28
N LEU A 97 -1.17 6.14 -0.93
CA LEU A 97 -1.57 4.94 -1.66
C LEU A 97 -0.86 4.98 -3.02
N SER A 98 0.05 4.04 -3.26
CA SER A 98 0.67 3.88 -4.58
C SER A 98 -0.17 2.99 -5.48
N PRO A 99 0.00 3.06 -6.81
CA PRO A 99 -0.47 1.99 -7.70
C PRO A 99 0.02 0.62 -7.22
N GLY A 100 -0.78 -0.42 -7.42
CA GLY A 100 -0.49 -1.78 -6.92
C GLY A 100 -0.94 -2.03 -5.49
N THR A 101 -1.47 -1.02 -4.80
CA THR A 101 -1.97 -1.20 -3.43
C THR A 101 -3.18 -2.14 -3.41
N VAL A 102 -3.11 -3.18 -2.60
CA VAL A 102 -4.26 -4.06 -2.33
C VAL A 102 -4.91 -3.68 -1.00
N ILE A 103 -6.23 -3.51 -1.00
CA ILE A 103 -7.01 -3.19 0.19
C ILE A 103 -7.92 -4.36 0.51
N GLU A 104 -7.65 -5.05 1.62
CA GLU A 104 -8.55 -6.03 2.20
C GLU A 104 -9.48 -5.34 3.20
N TYR A 105 -10.80 -5.48 3.04
CA TYR A 105 -11.76 -4.77 3.89
C TYR A 105 -13.05 -5.53 4.17
N TYR A 106 -13.77 -5.12 5.21
CA TYR A 106 -15.14 -5.54 5.51
C TYR A 106 -15.84 -4.50 6.40
N TRP A 107 -17.16 -4.59 6.49
CA TRP A 107 -17.99 -3.73 7.33
C TRP A 107 -18.44 -4.44 8.59
N ASP A 108 -18.41 -3.73 9.73
CA ASP A 108 -19.08 -4.11 10.98
C ASP A 108 -20.22 -3.12 11.25
N ALA A 109 -21.41 -3.62 11.64
CA ALA A 109 -22.53 -2.78 12.08
C ALA A 109 -23.04 -3.20 13.46
N THR A 110 -23.51 -2.23 14.25
CA THR A 110 -24.20 -2.45 15.53
C THR A 110 -25.44 -1.57 15.61
N ASP A 111 -26.56 -2.16 16.04
CA ASP A 111 -27.81 -1.42 16.28
C ASP A 111 -28.03 -1.04 17.75
N ALA A 112 -29.09 -0.28 18.02
CA ALA A 112 -29.46 0.22 19.35
C ALA A 112 -29.82 -0.88 20.37
N GLU A 113 -30.11 -2.10 19.92
CA GLU A 113 -30.32 -3.26 20.79
C GLU A 113 -29.01 -4.00 21.08
N GLY A 114 -27.89 -3.54 20.51
CA GLY A 114 -26.56 -4.12 20.63
C GLY A 114 -26.33 -5.34 19.75
N ARG A 115 -27.22 -5.61 18.77
CA ARG A 115 -27.03 -6.69 17.80
C ARG A 115 -25.97 -6.29 16.80
N GLN A 116 -25.09 -7.23 16.46
CA GLN A 116 -23.95 -7.00 15.59
C GLN A 116 -23.98 -7.90 14.37
N SER A 117 -23.50 -7.38 13.25
CA SER A 117 -23.25 -8.15 12.04
C SER A 117 -21.97 -7.68 11.36
N ARG A 118 -21.46 -8.53 10.47
CA ARG A 118 -20.25 -8.29 9.69
C ARG A 118 -20.49 -8.75 8.25
N SER A 119 -20.03 -7.97 7.28
CA SER A 119 -20.05 -8.36 5.86
C SER A 119 -18.97 -9.40 5.53
N GLU A 120 -19.08 -10.01 4.36
CA GLU A 120 -17.95 -10.77 3.80
C GLU A 120 -16.72 -9.87 3.61
N THR A 121 -15.53 -10.48 3.62
CA THR A 121 -14.28 -9.76 3.38
C THR A 121 -14.05 -9.63 1.89
N GLN A 122 -13.87 -8.39 1.46
CA GLN A 122 -13.65 -7.99 0.08
C GLN A 122 -12.20 -7.56 -0.11
N THR A 123 -11.74 -7.58 -1.36
CA THR A 123 -10.42 -7.10 -1.75
C THR A 123 -10.57 -6.13 -2.91
N PHE A 124 -9.83 -5.03 -2.87
CA PHE A 124 -9.79 -4.03 -3.93
C PHE A 124 -8.35 -3.77 -4.36
N PHE A 125 -8.10 -3.73 -5.67
CA PHE A 125 -6.80 -3.39 -6.24
C PHE A 125 -6.82 -1.93 -6.67
N TYR A 126 -5.93 -1.13 -6.12
CA TYR A 126 -5.82 0.30 -6.38
C TYR A 126 -4.68 0.59 -7.35
N ASP A 127 -5.05 1.10 -8.51
CA ASP A 127 -4.15 1.46 -9.59
C ASP A 127 -4.33 2.92 -10.02
N ASP A 128 -3.48 3.35 -10.93
CA ASP A 128 -3.68 4.62 -11.64
C ASP A 128 -4.71 4.43 -12.76
N ALA A 129 -5.97 4.66 -12.42
CA ALA A 129 -7.11 4.50 -13.32
C ALA A 129 -7.15 5.48 -14.51
N ARG A 130 -6.14 6.36 -14.65
CA ARG A 130 -6.01 7.26 -15.81
C ARG A 130 -5.52 6.52 -17.06
N PHE A 131 -4.94 5.32 -16.90
CA PHE A 131 -4.34 4.54 -17.97
C PHE A 131 -4.93 3.13 -18.04
N ASP A 132 -4.86 2.52 -19.23
CA ASP A 132 -5.19 1.12 -19.45
C ASP A 132 -3.87 0.33 -19.43
N TRP A 133 -3.65 -0.45 -18.38
CA TRP A 133 -2.38 -1.10 -18.10
C TRP A 133 -2.35 -2.53 -18.69
N ASP A 134 -1.37 -2.81 -19.52
CA ASP A 134 -0.93 -4.15 -19.87
C ASP A 134 0.09 -4.65 -18.83
N SER A 135 0.33 -5.97 -18.81
CA SER A 135 1.28 -6.56 -17.87
C SER A 135 2.04 -7.77 -18.42
N VAL A 136 3.33 -7.85 -18.07
CA VAL A 136 4.14 -9.08 -18.16
C VAL A 136 4.37 -9.59 -16.74
N SER A 137 3.97 -10.83 -16.44
CA SER A 137 4.06 -11.41 -15.10
C SER A 137 4.67 -12.80 -15.14
N GLY A 138 5.54 -13.10 -14.17
CA GLY A 138 6.21 -14.40 -14.06
C GLY A 138 7.22 -14.41 -12.91
N ASP A 139 7.42 -15.57 -12.30
CA ASP A 139 8.46 -15.83 -11.28
C ASP A 139 8.51 -14.82 -10.12
N GLY A 140 7.36 -14.27 -9.73
CA GLY A 140 7.23 -13.33 -8.61
C GLY A 140 7.55 -11.87 -8.97
N VAL A 141 7.62 -11.53 -10.26
CA VAL A 141 7.72 -10.15 -10.75
C VAL A 141 6.58 -9.88 -11.74
N THR A 142 5.95 -8.72 -11.60
CA THR A 142 4.97 -8.21 -12.55
C THR A 142 5.38 -6.81 -13.02
N ILE A 143 5.47 -6.63 -14.34
CA ILE A 143 5.74 -5.35 -15.00
C ILE A 143 4.42 -4.82 -15.55
N TYR A 144 3.98 -3.66 -15.10
CA TYR A 144 2.81 -2.92 -15.59
C TYR A 144 3.25 -1.78 -16.51
N TYR A 145 2.66 -1.67 -17.69
CA TYR A 145 2.94 -0.59 -18.65
C TYR A 145 1.67 -0.23 -19.45
N TYR A 146 1.53 1.03 -19.87
CA TYR A 146 0.46 1.47 -20.78
C TYR A 146 0.99 2.06 -22.10
N ALA A 147 2.31 2.22 -22.18
CA ALA A 147 3.02 2.77 -23.33
C ALA A 147 4.34 2.02 -23.51
N GLY A 148 4.88 2.02 -24.73
CA GLY A 148 6.02 1.19 -25.11
C GLY A 148 5.58 -0.11 -25.78
N SER A 149 6.47 -1.10 -25.86
CA SER A 149 6.18 -2.41 -26.44
C SER A 149 6.23 -3.53 -25.40
N GLU A 150 5.49 -4.62 -25.65
CA GLU A 150 5.54 -5.84 -24.82
C GLU A 150 6.96 -6.39 -24.69
N GLY A 151 7.76 -6.33 -25.78
CA GLY A 151 9.16 -6.76 -25.75
C GLY A 151 10.05 -5.92 -24.82
N ASP A 152 9.79 -4.62 -24.68
CA ASP A 152 10.51 -3.78 -23.71
C ASP A 152 10.11 -4.18 -22.26
N ALA A 153 8.83 -4.51 -22.05
CA ALA A 153 8.35 -4.98 -20.75
C ALA A 153 8.90 -6.37 -20.37
N GLU A 154 9.02 -7.28 -21.33
CA GLU A 154 9.70 -8.57 -21.18
C GLU A 154 11.18 -8.38 -20.81
N GLU A 155 11.89 -7.46 -21.46
CA GLU A 155 13.30 -7.19 -21.13
C GLU A 155 13.44 -6.58 -19.72
N MET A 156 12.53 -5.68 -19.32
CA MET A 156 12.50 -5.18 -17.94
C MET A 156 12.18 -6.27 -16.91
N HIS A 157 11.30 -7.21 -17.24
CA HIS A 157 10.97 -8.37 -16.41
C HIS A 157 12.21 -9.26 -16.19
N ASP A 158 12.91 -9.61 -17.26
CA ASP A 158 14.14 -10.41 -17.20
C ASP A 158 15.23 -9.72 -16.34
N VAL A 159 15.45 -8.42 -16.54
CA VAL A 159 16.41 -7.62 -15.75
C VAL A 159 16.02 -7.59 -14.27
N ALA A 160 14.73 -7.44 -13.98
CA ALA A 160 14.22 -7.42 -12.60
C ALA A 160 14.46 -8.76 -11.91
N LEU A 161 14.13 -9.87 -12.58
CA LEU A 161 14.36 -11.22 -12.06
C LEU A 161 15.84 -11.50 -11.82
N GLU A 162 16.70 -11.20 -12.79
CA GLU A 162 18.15 -11.42 -12.67
C GLU A 162 18.71 -10.69 -11.44
N LEU A 163 18.40 -9.41 -11.29
CA LEU A 163 18.86 -8.60 -10.16
C LEU A 163 18.31 -9.13 -8.84
N ILE A 164 17.00 -9.37 -8.73
CA ILE A 164 16.40 -9.83 -7.47
C ILE A 164 17.07 -11.13 -7.02
N LEU A 165 17.33 -12.07 -7.93
CA LEU A 165 18.04 -13.31 -7.63
C LEU A 165 19.49 -13.05 -7.20
N GLU A 166 20.23 -12.21 -7.92
CA GLU A 166 21.61 -11.86 -7.60
C GLU A 166 21.74 -11.21 -6.22
N MET A 167 20.96 -10.17 -5.97
CA MET A 167 21.00 -9.41 -4.72
C MET A 167 20.45 -10.22 -3.54
N SER A 168 19.45 -11.07 -3.77
CA SER A 168 18.94 -11.97 -2.73
C SER A 168 19.99 -12.99 -2.32
N ALA A 169 20.72 -13.56 -3.27
CA ALA A 169 21.83 -14.47 -3.00
C ALA A 169 22.98 -13.79 -2.26
N LEU A 170 23.34 -12.56 -2.67
CA LEU A 170 24.38 -11.76 -2.01
C LEU A 170 24.03 -11.45 -0.55
N LEU A 171 22.80 -10.99 -0.31
CA LEU A 171 22.32 -10.58 1.00
C LEU A 171 21.80 -11.75 1.86
N GLN A 172 21.81 -12.97 1.31
CA GLN A 172 21.30 -14.19 1.95
C GLN A 172 19.86 -14.02 2.46
N THR A 173 19.02 -13.41 1.61
CA THR A 173 17.61 -13.17 1.88
C THR A 173 16.74 -13.83 0.81
N GLU A 174 15.44 -13.87 1.06
CA GLU A 174 14.42 -14.23 0.07
C GLU A 174 13.43 -13.06 -0.01
N VAL A 175 12.91 -12.81 -1.22
CA VAL A 175 11.79 -11.89 -1.44
C VAL A 175 10.51 -12.73 -1.54
N PRO A 176 9.71 -12.85 -0.45
CA PRO A 176 8.63 -13.83 -0.36
C PRO A 176 7.30 -13.32 -0.95
N PHE A 177 7.33 -12.22 -1.68
CA PHE A 177 6.17 -11.53 -2.22
C PHE A 177 6.41 -11.16 -3.68
N GLU A 178 5.33 -10.96 -4.41
CA GLU A 178 5.41 -10.46 -5.78
C GLU A 178 5.88 -9.02 -5.80
N VAL A 179 6.89 -8.73 -6.63
CA VAL A 179 7.42 -7.40 -6.88
C VAL A 179 6.75 -6.80 -8.11
N GLU A 180 6.24 -5.59 -7.97
CA GLU A 180 5.51 -4.86 -9.01
C GLU A 180 6.37 -3.70 -9.51
N VAL A 181 6.52 -3.59 -10.82
CA VAL A 181 7.19 -2.46 -11.47
C VAL A 181 6.18 -1.77 -12.38
N TRP A 182 5.95 -0.48 -12.16
CA TRP A 182 5.02 0.32 -12.95
C TRP A 182 5.79 1.30 -13.83
N ILE A 183 5.61 1.18 -15.14
CA ILE A 183 6.32 1.99 -16.14
C ILE A 183 5.42 3.13 -16.61
N TYR A 184 5.84 4.35 -16.31
CA TYR A 184 5.19 5.58 -16.76
C TYR A 184 5.91 6.18 -17.97
N ASP A 185 5.19 6.57 -19.01
CA ASP A 185 5.79 7.15 -20.22
C ASP A 185 6.53 8.47 -19.92
N SER A 186 6.01 9.26 -18.99
CA SER A 186 6.55 10.58 -18.66
C SER A 186 6.56 10.89 -17.16
N THR A 187 7.44 11.81 -16.75
CA THR A 187 7.45 12.36 -15.38
C THR A 187 6.11 13.01 -15.02
N GLY A 188 5.40 13.59 -15.99
CA GLY A 188 4.08 14.18 -15.77
C GLY A 188 3.03 13.14 -15.40
N ASP A 189 3.11 11.96 -16.02
CA ASP A 189 2.21 10.84 -15.73
C ASP A 189 2.54 10.20 -14.39
N MET A 190 3.82 10.01 -14.08
CA MET A 190 4.27 9.42 -12.82
C MET A 190 4.01 10.31 -11.60
N LYS A 191 4.11 11.64 -11.74
CA LYS A 191 4.11 12.56 -10.61
C LYS A 191 2.91 12.38 -9.65
N PRO A 192 1.66 12.23 -10.12
CA PRO A 192 0.51 12.03 -9.21
C PRO A 192 0.53 10.70 -8.45
N ALA A 193 1.27 9.70 -8.94
CA ALA A 193 1.46 8.42 -8.26
C ALA A 193 2.49 8.48 -7.12
N LEU A 194 3.22 9.60 -6.99
CA LEU A 194 4.23 9.78 -5.96
C LEU A 194 3.62 10.34 -4.67
N GLN A 195 4.25 10.00 -3.55
CA GLN A 195 3.92 10.60 -2.27
C GLN A 195 4.16 12.11 -2.36
N SER A 196 3.13 12.91 -2.05
CA SER A 196 3.27 14.37 -1.96
C SER A 196 4.37 14.73 -0.97
N ARG A 197 5.46 15.33 -1.46
CA ARG A 197 6.57 15.86 -0.65
C ARG A 197 6.64 17.38 -0.81
N SER A 198 7.38 18.08 0.06
CA SER A 198 7.53 19.54 -0.07
C SER A 198 8.05 19.94 -1.46
N GLU A 199 7.57 21.05 -2.03
CA GLU A 199 7.96 21.53 -3.38
C GLU A 199 9.49 21.58 -3.60
N THR A 200 10.27 21.91 -2.57
CA THR A 200 11.74 21.94 -2.63
C THR A 200 12.34 20.55 -2.89
N TYR A 201 11.74 19.51 -2.32
CA TYR A 201 12.16 18.12 -2.47
C TYR A 201 11.69 17.56 -3.84
N GLU A 202 10.48 17.92 -4.28
CA GLU A 202 9.99 17.55 -5.62
C GLU A 202 10.82 18.18 -6.76
N SER A 203 11.36 19.39 -6.56
CA SER A 203 12.20 20.06 -7.56
C SER A 203 13.60 19.45 -7.72
N GLN A 204 14.03 18.61 -6.78
CA GLN A 204 15.36 17.98 -6.77
C GLN A 204 15.33 16.54 -7.30
N ILE A 205 14.14 15.99 -7.49
CA ILE A 205 13.90 14.60 -7.88
C ILE A 205 13.42 14.58 -9.33
N THR A 206 14.36 14.63 -10.25
CA THR A 206 14.19 13.96 -11.56
C THR A 206 14.56 12.50 -11.34
N THR A 207 13.74 11.74 -10.62
CA THR A 207 13.96 10.31 -10.49
C THR A 207 13.45 9.62 -11.74
N ALA A 208 14.36 8.93 -12.43
CA ALA A 208 13.99 8.00 -13.48
C ALA A 208 13.27 6.76 -12.91
N GLY A 209 13.35 6.52 -11.59
CA GLY A 209 12.58 5.52 -10.87
C GLY A 209 12.59 5.72 -9.36
N VAL A 210 11.66 5.07 -8.64
CA VAL A 210 11.53 5.16 -7.19
C VAL A 210 10.79 3.94 -6.63
N ARG A 211 11.33 3.32 -5.58
CA ARG A 211 10.60 2.38 -4.73
C ARG A 211 9.56 3.11 -3.85
N VAL A 212 8.28 2.79 -4.04
CA VAL A 212 7.16 3.46 -3.36
C VAL A 212 6.48 2.63 -2.27
N ALA A 213 6.62 1.30 -2.31
CA ALA A 213 6.17 0.37 -1.28
C ALA A 213 7.22 -0.73 -1.07
N SER A 214 7.02 -1.64 -0.12
CA SER A 214 7.95 -2.78 0.05
C SER A 214 8.10 -3.65 -1.19
N ASN A 215 7.07 -3.73 -2.03
CA ASN A 215 7.07 -4.54 -3.23
C ASN A 215 6.88 -3.74 -4.53
N THR A 216 6.68 -2.43 -4.48
CA THR A 216 6.31 -1.64 -5.67
C THR A 216 7.40 -0.61 -6.01
N VAL A 217 7.82 -0.62 -7.27
CA VAL A 217 8.72 0.35 -7.90
C VAL A 217 8.00 1.05 -9.04
N LEU A 218 8.17 2.37 -9.15
CA LEU A 218 7.74 3.13 -10.33
C LEU A 218 8.98 3.53 -11.13
N VAL A 219 8.95 3.41 -12.46
CA VAL A 219 10.03 3.86 -13.35
C VAL A 219 9.48 4.63 -14.54
N LEU A 220 10.31 5.48 -15.15
CA LEU A 220 9.98 6.09 -16.44
C LEU A 220 10.23 5.08 -17.57
N GLY A 221 9.46 5.13 -18.66
CA GLY A 221 9.70 4.31 -19.86
C GLY A 221 11.03 4.62 -20.55
N THR A 222 11.62 5.78 -20.25
CA THR A 222 12.97 6.17 -20.67
C THR A 222 14.05 5.81 -19.65
N ALA A 223 13.68 5.17 -18.54
CA ALA A 223 14.63 4.75 -17.51
C ALA A 223 15.61 3.72 -18.08
N SER A 224 16.85 3.81 -17.62
CA SER A 224 17.85 2.80 -17.94
C SER A 224 17.59 1.52 -17.15
N PHE A 225 18.08 0.38 -17.62
CA PHE A 225 18.09 -0.85 -16.81
C PHE A 225 18.85 -0.66 -15.51
N ASP A 226 19.89 0.19 -15.47
CA ASP A 226 20.58 0.51 -14.22
C ASP A 226 19.68 1.26 -13.23
N THR A 227 18.75 2.09 -13.71
CA THR A 227 17.74 2.71 -12.85
C THR A 227 16.81 1.66 -12.25
N LEU A 228 16.31 0.74 -13.07
CA LEU A 228 15.48 -0.37 -12.58
C LEU A 228 16.24 -1.22 -11.56
N ARG A 229 17.50 -1.53 -11.84
CA ARG A 229 18.40 -2.27 -10.94
C ARG A 229 18.63 -1.55 -9.62
N HIS A 230 18.83 -0.23 -9.66
CA HIS A 230 18.97 0.60 -8.46
C HIS A 230 17.74 0.49 -7.57
N GLU A 231 16.55 0.74 -8.13
CA GLU A 231 15.31 0.76 -7.36
C GLU A 231 14.87 -0.61 -6.84
N LEU A 232 15.08 -1.67 -7.61
CA LEU A 232 14.80 -3.03 -7.17
C LEU A 232 15.80 -3.52 -6.11
N THR A 233 17.03 -3.01 -6.10
CA THR A 233 17.97 -3.32 -5.01
C THR A 233 17.44 -2.77 -3.68
N HIS A 234 16.75 -1.63 -3.68
CA HIS A 234 16.06 -1.13 -2.49
C HIS A 234 14.97 -2.11 -2.00
N VAL A 235 14.28 -2.84 -2.87
CA VAL A 235 13.31 -3.88 -2.45
C VAL A 235 14.02 -4.99 -1.67
N VAL A 236 15.12 -5.52 -2.21
CA VAL A 236 15.86 -6.62 -1.58
C VAL A 236 16.56 -6.20 -0.29
N THR A 237 17.20 -5.04 -0.27
CA THR A 237 17.91 -4.52 0.93
C THR A 237 16.95 -4.21 2.07
N LYS A 238 15.75 -3.70 1.77
CA LYS A 238 14.68 -3.54 2.76
C LYS A 238 14.31 -4.87 3.39
N GLN A 239 14.06 -5.88 2.56
CA GLN A 239 13.71 -7.21 3.03
C GLN A 239 14.84 -7.87 3.85
N ALA A 240 16.10 -7.62 3.49
CA ALA A 240 17.26 -8.19 4.20
C ALA A 240 17.58 -7.48 5.52
N GLY A 241 17.34 -6.17 5.62
CA GLY A 241 17.97 -5.33 6.64
C GLY A 241 17.08 -4.36 7.40
N GLU A 242 15.86 -4.09 6.93
CA GLU A 242 14.93 -3.18 7.61
C GLU A 242 13.93 -3.93 8.49
N SER A 243 13.54 -3.31 9.60
CA SER A 243 12.51 -3.84 10.48
C SER A 243 11.81 -2.72 11.25
N ALA A 244 10.82 -3.06 12.06
CA ALA A 244 10.19 -2.12 13.00
C ALA A 244 11.19 -1.46 13.98
N PHE A 245 12.42 -1.99 14.10
CA PHE A 245 13.45 -1.49 15.02
C PHE A 245 14.48 -0.55 14.35
N GLY A 246 14.44 -0.38 13.02
CA GLY A 246 15.33 0.55 12.33
C GLY A 246 15.45 0.31 10.83
N SER A 247 15.94 1.34 10.14
CA SER A 247 16.30 1.33 8.72
C SER A 247 17.81 1.21 8.52
N LEU A 248 18.23 0.91 7.30
CA LEU A 248 19.65 0.92 6.94
C LEU A 248 20.22 2.36 7.01
N PRO A 249 21.51 2.53 7.35
CA PRO A 249 22.20 3.81 7.15
C PRO A 249 22.20 4.19 5.66
N ALA A 250 22.06 5.48 5.36
CA ALA A 250 21.88 5.95 3.98
C ALA A 250 22.99 5.49 3.02
N TRP A 251 24.26 5.50 3.44
CA TRP A 251 25.38 5.02 2.62
C TRP A 251 25.27 3.53 2.25
N LEU A 252 24.67 2.71 3.12
CA LEU A 252 24.57 1.27 2.90
C LEU A 252 23.41 0.96 1.96
N ASP A 253 22.25 1.59 2.18
CA ASP A 253 21.07 1.44 1.32
C ASP A 253 21.38 1.90 -0.11
N GLU A 254 21.84 3.15 -0.26
CA GLU A 254 22.15 3.73 -1.57
C GLU A 254 23.42 3.15 -2.18
N GLY A 255 24.41 2.79 -1.36
CA GLY A 255 25.62 2.12 -1.82
C GLY A 255 25.36 0.73 -2.38
N ALA A 256 24.47 -0.04 -1.74
CA ALA A 256 24.03 -1.33 -2.23
C ALA A 256 23.21 -1.16 -3.52
N ALA A 257 22.35 -0.15 -3.60
CA ALA A 257 21.59 0.15 -4.81
C ALA A 257 22.49 0.49 -6.01
N VAL A 258 23.56 1.27 -5.79
CA VAL A 258 24.58 1.52 -6.82
C VAL A 258 25.40 0.27 -7.13
N TYR A 259 25.65 -0.60 -6.14
CA TYR A 259 26.33 -1.88 -6.36
C TYR A 259 25.52 -2.82 -7.25
N GLY A 260 24.19 -2.84 -7.11
CA GLY A 260 23.29 -3.65 -7.95
C GLY A 260 23.17 -3.16 -9.41
N GLN A 261 23.63 -1.95 -9.72
CA GLN A 261 23.72 -1.47 -11.10
C GLN A 261 24.81 -2.24 -11.86
N SER A 262 24.71 -2.28 -13.20
CA SER A 262 25.75 -2.88 -14.05
C SER A 262 27.06 -2.08 -14.00
N HIS A 263 27.00 -0.78 -13.73
CA HIS A 263 28.15 0.10 -13.53
C HIS A 263 27.76 1.33 -12.68
N PRO A 264 28.62 1.84 -11.77
CA PRO A 264 28.32 3.02 -10.96
C PRO A 264 28.19 4.35 -11.74
N GLY A 265 28.50 4.36 -13.04
CA GLY A 265 28.37 5.52 -13.92
C GLY A 265 29.09 6.77 -13.39
N GLY A 266 28.37 7.90 -13.38
CA GLY A 266 28.87 9.17 -12.88
C GLY A 266 29.27 9.15 -11.40
N PHE A 267 28.71 8.23 -10.60
CA PHE A 267 29.05 8.09 -9.19
C PHE A 267 30.47 7.58 -8.99
N GLY A 268 30.92 6.63 -9.82
CA GLY A 268 32.30 6.13 -9.82
C GLY A 268 33.31 7.24 -10.11
N SER A 269 33.04 8.04 -11.14
CA SER A 269 33.88 9.21 -11.46
C SER A 269 33.91 10.25 -10.33
N ALA A 270 32.80 10.44 -9.62
CA ALA A 270 32.73 11.38 -8.50
C ALA A 270 33.63 10.97 -7.33
N ILE A 271 33.60 9.69 -6.93
CA ILE A 271 34.44 9.18 -5.83
C ILE A 271 35.92 9.13 -6.21
N GLU A 272 36.26 8.70 -7.43
CA GLU A 272 37.65 8.71 -7.91
C GLU A 272 38.23 10.13 -7.90
N GLY A 273 37.45 11.10 -8.40
CA GLY A 273 37.80 12.51 -8.35
C GLY A 273 38.00 12.99 -6.91
N ALA A 274 37.17 12.55 -5.97
CA ALA A 274 37.27 12.98 -4.58
C ALA A 274 38.48 12.40 -3.84
N ILE A 275 38.79 11.13 -4.10
CA ILE A 275 40.02 10.47 -3.60
C ILE A 275 41.25 11.23 -4.10
N SER A 276 41.30 11.57 -5.39
CA SER A 276 42.44 12.27 -5.99
C SER A 276 42.70 13.65 -5.38
N ARG A 277 41.65 14.34 -4.93
CA ARG A 277 41.71 15.68 -4.32
C ARG A 277 41.80 15.67 -2.80
N GLY A 278 41.72 14.49 -2.17
CA GLY A 278 41.70 14.37 -0.71
C GLY A 278 40.46 15.00 -0.07
N ASN A 279 39.31 14.99 -0.76
CA ASN A 279 38.06 15.61 -0.30
C ASN A 279 36.90 14.59 -0.21
N VAL A 280 37.22 13.33 0.11
CA VAL A 280 36.22 12.32 0.47
C VAL A 280 35.45 12.71 1.73
N LEU A 281 34.22 12.23 1.84
CA LEU A 281 33.39 12.41 3.03
C LEU A 281 33.83 11.41 4.11
N SER A 282 33.61 11.71 5.39
CA SER A 282 33.72 10.68 6.43
C SER A 282 32.52 9.74 6.40
N VAL A 283 32.67 8.50 6.91
CA VAL A 283 31.55 7.54 7.03
C VAL A 283 30.38 8.12 7.84
N ARG A 284 30.68 8.97 8.83
CA ARG A 284 29.66 9.66 9.63
C ARG A 284 28.85 10.66 8.80
N GLU A 285 29.47 11.34 7.84
CA GLU A 285 28.80 12.30 6.96
C GLU A 285 27.87 11.61 5.96
N VAL A 286 28.24 10.41 5.48
CA VAL A 286 27.41 9.62 4.55
C VAL A 286 26.37 8.74 5.27
N SER A 287 26.26 8.81 6.60
CA SER A 287 25.20 8.11 7.33
C SER A 287 23.80 8.72 7.12
N SER A 288 23.72 9.89 6.50
CA SER A 288 22.50 10.60 6.09
C SER A 288 22.70 11.28 4.74
N TYR A 289 21.61 11.57 4.03
CA TYR A 289 21.68 12.34 2.78
C TYR A 289 22.36 13.71 2.98
N PRO A 290 23.21 14.14 2.03
CA PRO A 290 23.80 15.46 2.08
C PRO A 290 22.73 16.53 1.82
N GLY A 291 22.72 17.60 2.62
CA GLY A 291 21.90 18.79 2.33
C GLY A 291 22.48 19.68 1.22
N ASP A 292 23.67 19.34 0.73
CA ASP A 292 24.38 20.04 -0.34
C ASP A 292 24.23 19.23 -1.64
N PRO A 293 23.50 19.74 -2.65
CA PRO A 293 23.30 19.06 -3.93
C PRO A 293 24.60 18.68 -4.64
N ASP A 294 25.66 19.48 -4.48
CA ASP A 294 26.96 19.23 -5.14
C ASP A 294 27.67 17.98 -4.59
N LYS A 295 27.23 17.48 -3.42
CA LYS A 295 27.79 16.29 -2.78
C LYS A 295 27.01 15.02 -3.06
N VAL A 296 25.86 15.08 -3.73
CA VAL A 296 24.98 13.93 -3.96
C VAL A 296 25.71 12.81 -4.71
N ASN A 297 26.29 13.12 -5.87
CA ASN A 297 27.01 12.10 -6.66
C ASN A 297 28.21 11.49 -5.89
N LEU A 298 28.90 12.29 -5.07
CA LEU A 298 29.97 11.79 -4.22
C LEU A 298 29.44 10.89 -3.10
N PHE A 299 28.30 11.23 -2.49
CA PHE A 299 27.64 10.40 -1.50
C PHE A 299 27.29 9.02 -2.06
N TYR A 300 26.65 8.96 -3.24
CA TYR A 300 26.35 7.71 -3.93
C TYR A 300 27.61 6.92 -4.27
N GLY A 301 28.61 7.57 -4.88
CA GLY A 301 29.87 6.94 -5.26
C GLY A 301 30.66 6.41 -4.06
N GLN A 302 30.63 7.12 -2.94
CA GLN A 302 31.30 6.70 -1.73
C GLN A 302 30.56 5.55 -1.03
N GLY A 303 29.22 5.57 -1.01
CA GLY A 303 28.42 4.43 -0.54
C GLY A 303 28.74 3.16 -1.33
N TRP A 304 28.73 3.27 -2.66
CA TRP A 304 29.13 2.19 -3.57
C TRP A 304 30.54 1.67 -3.27
N SER A 305 31.51 2.57 -3.13
CA SER A 305 32.90 2.21 -2.86
C SER A 305 33.09 1.52 -1.50
N LEU A 306 32.26 1.84 -0.50
CA LEU A 306 32.28 1.20 0.82
C LEU A 306 31.66 -0.20 0.77
N VAL A 307 30.56 -0.37 0.04
CA VAL A 307 29.91 -1.69 -0.14
C VAL A 307 30.78 -2.63 -0.97
N SER A 308 31.52 -2.10 -1.95
CA SER A 308 32.37 -2.89 -2.84
C SER A 308 33.71 -3.35 -2.23
N TYR A 309 34.10 -2.83 -1.06
CA TYR A 309 35.39 -3.12 -0.41
C TYR A 309 35.35 -4.37 0.48
#